data_AF-A0A7J6PW30-F1
#
_entry.id   AF-A0A7J6PW30-F1
#
_cell.length_a   1.000
_cell.length_b   1.000
_cell.length_c   1.000
_cell.angle_alpha   90.00
_cell.angle_beta   90.00
_cell.angle_gamma   90.00
#
_symmetry.space_group_name_H-M   'P 1'
#
loop_
_entity.id
_entity.type
_entity.pdbx_description
1 polymer ?
#
loop_
_entity_poly.entity_id
_entity_poly.type
_entity_poly.pdbx_seq_one_letter_code
_entity_poly.pdbx_strand_id
1 'polypeptide(L)'
;QRDESDSDDGAHQGTPVAGKLNYASSVDTTGGSSSSCAVEDPKSTDDSEDLYDASSPDEMALVAGARELGFEFWGRPSAHNIVMKFTNDWARNLIGHDGGVSDDTDFINYEVLEVLEFDNVRKRMSVMVRSPTTGKVMLLVKGADSTMLEVATPETDSNGLTTYLLGLATQGLRTLVLGVRDLSGFPLDSWRERYGKARAAGDTDALSELISEAEMGITIVGATGIEDKLQDHVPETISEIRAAGVSMWILTGDKVETAINIGRSSNLISPNGENFVIQDPDMNEKDILEKLQDISDRGAEPRTVSLTILGDCLATILKSDDLREQFFSVGLTKCGTVIACRVSPAQKADVVAWAQKYHSSGTMLAIGDGANDVGMIVTADVGVGVAGREGAQA
;
A
#
# COMPACT_ATOMS: atom_id res chain seq x y z
N GLN A 1 -57.74 52.88 6.74
CA GLN A 1 -58.72 51.83 6.38
C GLN A 1 -57.91 50.63 5.93
N ARG A 2 -57.94 49.55 6.74
CA ARG A 2 -57.46 48.15 6.51
C ARG A 2 -55.94 48.00 6.33
N ASP A 3 -55.20 47.42 7.28
CA ASP A 3 -55.11 45.99 7.69
C ASP A 3 -54.68 45.08 6.53
N GLU A 4 -53.45 44.56 6.58
CA GLU A 4 -53.14 43.15 6.93
C GLU A 4 -51.62 42.89 6.94
N SER A 5 -51.22 41.99 7.83
CA SER A 5 -49.89 41.46 8.11
C SER A 5 -49.43 40.44 7.06
N ASP A 6 -48.12 40.28 6.87
CA ASP A 6 -47.45 38.99 7.10
C ASP A 6 -45.93 39.11 7.01
N SER A 7 -45.28 38.45 7.96
CA SER A 7 -43.85 38.18 8.10
C SER A 7 -43.43 37.02 7.20
N ASP A 8 -42.25 37.10 6.57
CA ASP A 8 -41.46 35.88 6.35
C ASP A 8 -39.96 36.17 6.25
N ASP A 9 -39.21 35.43 7.07
CA ASP A 9 -37.75 35.39 7.16
C ASP A 9 -37.20 34.52 6.02
N GLY A 10 -36.29 35.06 5.22
CA GLY A 10 -35.63 34.35 4.12
C GLY A 10 -34.12 34.39 4.24
N ALA A 11 -33.56 33.48 5.06
CA ALA A 11 -32.13 33.21 5.11
C ALA A 11 -31.66 32.57 3.79
N HIS A 12 -30.87 33.29 2.99
CA HIS A 12 -30.20 32.71 1.83
C HIS A 12 -29.04 31.82 2.27
N GLN A 13 -29.28 30.50 2.26
CA GLN A 13 -28.26 29.45 2.28
C GLN A 13 -27.43 29.55 0.99
N GLY A 14 -26.12 29.77 1.12
CA GLY A 14 -25.15 29.57 0.04
C GLY A 14 -24.69 28.12 0.02
N THR A 15 -25.01 27.39 -1.03
CA THR A 15 -24.47 26.06 -1.34
C THR A 15 -23.06 26.18 -1.91
N PRO A 16 -22.05 25.47 -1.37
CA PRO A 16 -20.77 25.30 -2.07
C PRO A 16 -20.86 24.10 -3.02
N VAL A 17 -20.39 24.33 -4.26
CA VAL A 17 -20.31 23.39 -5.37
C VAL A 17 -19.28 22.29 -5.07
N ALA A 18 -19.68 21.02 -5.20
CA ALA A 18 -18.77 19.87 -5.16
C ALA A 18 -17.91 19.83 -6.43
N GLY A 19 -16.72 20.45 -6.38
CA GLY A 19 -15.66 20.24 -7.35
C GLY A 19 -14.82 19.02 -6.97
N LYS A 20 -14.25 18.33 -7.97
CA LYS A 20 -13.26 17.25 -7.82
C LYS A 20 -12.28 17.58 -6.68
N LEU A 21 -12.23 16.72 -5.67
CA LEU A 21 -11.40 16.91 -4.47
C LEU A 21 -9.96 16.46 -4.77
N ASN A 22 -9.15 17.38 -5.31
CA ASN A 22 -7.73 17.14 -5.56
C ASN A 22 -6.95 17.01 -4.25
N TYR A 23 -6.15 15.95 -4.14
CA TYR A 23 -5.09 15.83 -3.15
C TYR A 23 -3.81 16.44 -3.73
N ALA A 24 -3.53 17.72 -3.48
CA ALA A 24 -2.29 18.36 -3.92
C ALA A 24 -1.35 18.60 -2.73
N SER A 25 -0.36 17.71 -2.59
CA SER A 25 0.89 17.96 -1.87
C SER A 25 1.81 18.81 -2.75
N SER A 26 1.66 20.13 -2.72
CA SER A 26 2.74 21.11 -2.89
C SER A 26 2.18 22.52 -3.08
N VAL A 27 2.76 23.45 -2.34
CA VAL A 27 2.65 24.88 -2.59
C VAL A 27 3.52 25.17 -3.79
N ASP A 28 2.92 25.44 -4.95
CA ASP A 28 3.66 25.99 -6.09
C ASP A 28 3.19 27.41 -6.42
N THR A 29 4.15 28.32 -6.38
CA THR A 29 3.98 29.77 -6.53
C THR A 29 4.45 30.16 -7.92
N THR A 30 3.62 30.08 -8.94
CA THR A 30 3.78 30.89 -10.17
C THR A 30 2.43 31.11 -10.86
N GLY A 31 2.16 32.36 -11.26
CA GLY A 31 0.91 32.76 -11.89
C GLY A 31 0.86 32.50 -13.40
N GLY A 32 -0.36 32.38 -13.94
CA GLY A 32 -0.58 32.39 -15.39
C GLY A 32 -1.96 31.91 -15.86
N SER A 33 -2.84 32.88 -16.15
CA SER A 33 -3.93 32.89 -17.14
C SER A 33 -5.09 31.87 -17.10
N SER A 34 -6.25 32.43 -16.74
CA SER A 34 -7.64 32.18 -17.20
C SER A 34 -7.90 31.16 -18.32
N SER A 35 -8.83 30.23 -18.06
CA SER A 35 -9.86 29.86 -19.04
C SER A 35 -11.18 29.53 -18.35
N SER A 36 -12.27 29.91 -19.00
CA SER A 36 -13.62 30.14 -18.50
C SER A 36 -14.40 28.86 -18.15
N CYS A 37 -15.21 28.97 -17.10
CA CYS A 37 -16.23 28.02 -16.66
C CYS A 37 -17.21 27.63 -17.79
N ALA A 38 -17.38 26.32 -17.99
CA ALA A 38 -18.61 25.74 -18.52
C ALA A 38 -19.13 24.75 -17.46
N VAL A 39 -20.38 24.97 -17.05
CA VAL A 39 -21.13 24.15 -16.10
C VAL A 39 -21.86 23.08 -16.90
N GLU A 40 -21.60 21.82 -16.61
CA GLU A 40 -22.45 20.70 -17.05
C GLU A 40 -22.91 19.91 -15.81
N ASP A 41 -24.21 19.60 -15.78
CA ASP A 41 -24.87 18.80 -14.74
C ASP A 41 -24.18 17.44 -14.55
N PRO A 42 -23.98 16.97 -13.31
CA PRO A 42 -23.46 15.63 -13.09
C PRO A 42 -24.55 14.61 -13.44
N LYS A 43 -24.37 13.95 -14.59
CA LYS A 43 -25.02 12.66 -14.84
C LYS A 43 -24.60 11.71 -13.72
N SER A 44 -25.57 11.00 -13.17
CA SER A 44 -25.38 9.85 -12.31
C SER A 44 -24.52 8.80 -13.03
N THR A 45 -23.23 8.78 -12.76
CA THR A 45 -22.34 7.66 -13.10
C THR A 45 -22.00 6.93 -11.80
N ASP A 46 -22.42 5.68 -11.77
CA ASP A 46 -22.35 4.70 -10.68
C ASP A 46 -20.93 4.12 -10.52
N ASP A 47 -19.91 4.94 -10.76
CA ASP A 47 -18.51 4.52 -10.70
C ASP A 47 -17.88 5.10 -9.43
N SER A 48 -17.74 4.24 -8.42
CA SER A 48 -17.16 4.56 -7.11
C SER A 48 -15.68 5.00 -7.16
N GLU A 49 -14.99 4.75 -8.28
CA GLU A 49 -13.55 5.01 -8.45
C GLU A 49 -13.18 6.48 -8.72
N ASP A 50 -14.13 7.32 -9.16
CA ASP A 50 -13.82 8.71 -9.56
C ASP A 50 -14.02 9.77 -8.45
N LEU A 51 -14.40 9.33 -7.24
CA LEU A 51 -14.79 10.23 -6.13
C LEU A 51 -13.64 10.64 -5.22
N TYR A 52 -12.60 9.82 -5.11
CA TYR A 52 -11.48 10.03 -4.22
C TYR A 52 -10.17 10.04 -5.01
N ASP A 53 -9.22 10.84 -4.55
CA ASP A 53 -7.84 10.87 -5.04
C ASP A 53 -6.91 10.55 -3.87
N ALA A 54 -6.01 9.59 -4.04
CA ALA A 54 -5.17 9.06 -2.99
C ALA A 54 -3.78 8.74 -3.52
N SER A 55 -2.77 8.95 -2.67
CA SER A 55 -1.37 8.68 -3.00
C SER A 55 -1.04 7.19 -3.18
N SER A 56 -1.92 6.30 -2.74
CA SER A 56 -1.75 4.86 -2.86
C SER A 56 -3.10 4.16 -3.10
N PRO A 57 -3.15 3.13 -3.97
CA PRO A 57 -4.34 2.32 -4.22
C PRO A 57 -4.88 1.64 -2.96
N ASP A 58 -4.01 1.26 -2.03
CA ASP A 58 -4.41 0.66 -0.76
C ASP A 58 -5.24 1.66 0.07
N GLU A 59 -4.83 2.94 0.10
CA GLU A 59 -5.54 3.99 0.82
C GLU A 59 -6.89 4.28 0.18
N MET A 60 -6.94 4.29 -1.16
CA MET A 60 -8.16 4.42 -1.93
C MET A 60 -9.17 3.32 -1.56
N ALA A 61 -8.72 2.06 -1.57
CA ALA A 61 -9.54 0.91 -1.25
C ALA A 61 -10.09 0.98 0.18
N LEU A 62 -9.28 1.43 1.15
CA LEU A 62 -9.72 1.60 2.54
C LEU A 62 -10.79 2.68 2.69
N VAL A 63 -10.62 3.84 2.04
CA VAL A 63 -11.61 4.94 2.10
C VAL A 63 -12.90 4.55 1.39
N ALA A 64 -12.80 3.91 0.23
CA ALA A 64 -13.96 3.37 -0.48
C ALA A 64 -14.71 2.33 0.37
N GLY A 65 -14.00 1.38 0.99
CA GLY A 65 -14.59 0.39 1.89
C GLY A 65 -15.27 1.02 3.11
N ALA A 66 -14.67 2.06 3.71
CA ALA A 66 -15.28 2.80 4.81
C ALA A 66 -16.59 3.47 4.40
N ARG A 67 -16.64 4.05 3.20
CA ARG A 67 -17.86 4.65 2.62
C ARG A 67 -18.97 3.62 2.44
N GLU A 68 -18.67 2.43 1.93
CA GLU A 68 -19.65 1.34 1.78
C GLU A 68 -20.25 0.91 3.12
N LEU A 69 -19.46 0.98 4.20
CA LEU A 69 -19.94 0.74 5.56
C LEU A 69 -20.75 1.91 6.15
N GLY A 70 -20.78 3.05 5.46
CA GLY A 70 -21.52 4.25 5.83
C GLY A 70 -20.71 5.35 6.50
N PHE A 71 -19.37 5.22 6.48
CA PHE A 71 -18.42 6.24 6.93
C PHE A 71 -17.80 6.94 5.70
N GLU A 72 -18.50 7.94 5.18
CA GLU A 72 -18.08 8.66 3.98
C GLU A 72 -17.07 9.75 4.38
N PHE A 73 -15.85 9.70 3.83
CA PHE A 73 -14.95 10.85 3.86
C PHE A 73 -15.55 11.92 2.94
N TRP A 74 -15.99 13.04 3.52
CA TRP A 74 -16.65 14.11 2.76
C TRP A 74 -15.63 15.11 2.21
N GLY A 75 -14.58 15.40 2.98
CA GLY A 75 -13.50 16.26 2.52
C GLY A 75 -12.61 16.77 3.63
N ARG A 76 -11.59 17.53 3.23
CA ARG A 76 -10.62 18.16 4.12
C ARG A 76 -10.58 19.68 3.83
N PRO A 77 -11.45 20.50 4.46
CA PRO A 77 -11.52 21.94 4.21
C PRO A 77 -10.22 22.69 4.53
N SER A 78 -9.39 22.15 5.43
CA SER A 78 -8.07 22.67 5.75
C SER A 78 -7.15 21.55 6.22
N ALA A 79 -5.84 21.80 6.31
CA ALA A 79 -4.87 20.84 6.84
C ALA A 79 -5.19 20.36 8.28
N HIS A 80 -5.98 21.14 9.02
CA HIS A 80 -6.33 20.87 10.42
C HIS A 80 -7.77 20.39 10.61
N ASN A 81 -8.51 20.10 9.54
CA ASN A 81 -9.92 19.73 9.65
C ASN A 81 -10.32 18.69 8.59
N ILE A 82 -10.91 17.59 9.05
CA ILE A 82 -11.52 16.56 8.21
C ILE A 82 -13.00 16.48 8.51
N VAL A 83 -13.82 16.43 7.46
CA VAL A 83 -15.26 16.24 7.54
C VAL A 83 -15.59 14.81 7.14
N MET A 84 -16.26 14.09 8.04
CA MET A 84 -16.85 12.78 7.75
C MET A 84 -18.37 12.94 7.69
N LYS A 85 -19.01 12.15 6.82
CA LYS A 85 -20.46 12.05 6.70
C LYS A 85 -20.91 10.62 6.99
N PHE A 86 -21.99 10.47 7.73
CA PHE A 86 -22.61 9.18 8.04
C PHE A 86 -23.85 8.95 7.19
N THR A 87 -23.87 7.86 6.43
CA THR A 87 -24.94 7.63 5.44
C THR A 87 -26.00 6.62 5.90
N ASN A 88 -25.76 5.92 7.01
CA ASN A 88 -26.70 4.95 7.58
C ASN A 88 -26.79 5.03 9.11
N ASP A 89 -27.86 4.48 9.67
CA ASP A 89 -28.15 4.57 11.12
C ASP A 89 -27.13 3.82 11.97
N TRP A 90 -26.52 2.75 11.45
CA TRP A 90 -25.49 2.01 12.17
C TRP A 90 -24.25 2.89 12.41
N ALA A 91 -23.76 3.56 11.37
CA ALA A 91 -22.63 4.48 11.46
C ALA A 91 -22.95 5.68 12.38
N ARG A 92 -24.17 6.23 12.28
CA ARG A 92 -24.65 7.30 13.18
C ARG A 92 -24.66 6.84 14.64
N ASN A 93 -25.21 5.68 14.94
CA ASN A 93 -25.34 5.18 16.31
C ASN A 93 -24.00 4.80 16.93
N LEU A 94 -23.05 4.30 16.13
CA LEU A 94 -21.71 3.95 16.63
C LEU A 94 -20.97 5.19 17.19
N ILE A 95 -21.19 6.36 16.61
CA ILE A 95 -20.58 7.64 17.04
C ILE A 95 -21.49 8.42 17.99
N GLY A 96 -22.82 8.32 17.83
CA GLY A 96 -23.83 8.99 18.64
C GLY A 96 -23.81 8.61 20.12
N HIS A 97 -23.24 7.45 20.48
CA HIS A 97 -23.01 7.08 21.88
C HIS A 97 -21.91 7.91 22.58
N ASP A 98 -21.12 8.69 21.85
CA ASP A 98 -20.06 9.54 22.41
C ASP A 98 -20.52 10.98 22.74
N GLY A 99 -21.84 11.23 22.73
CA GLY A 99 -22.46 12.30 23.52
C GLY A 99 -22.51 13.71 22.92
N GLY A 100 -22.50 13.88 21.59
CA GLY A 100 -22.47 15.24 21.01
C GLY A 100 -23.09 15.48 19.64
N VAL A 101 -23.65 14.47 18.96
CA VAL A 101 -24.30 14.70 17.65
C VAL A 101 -25.78 14.94 17.88
N SER A 102 -26.25 16.17 17.66
CA SER A 102 -27.68 16.47 17.54
C SER A 102 -28.27 15.61 16.42
N ASP A 103 -29.48 15.08 16.61
CA ASP A 103 -30.22 14.18 15.70
C ASP A 103 -30.32 14.65 14.22
N ASP A 104 -29.85 15.86 13.88
CA ASP A 104 -30.03 16.52 12.58
C ASP A 104 -28.76 16.71 11.74
N THR A 105 -27.58 16.24 12.18
CA THR A 105 -26.35 16.41 11.39
C THR A 105 -25.69 15.09 11.03
N ASP A 106 -25.77 14.74 9.75
CA ASP A 106 -25.03 13.62 9.15
C ASP A 106 -23.50 13.85 9.12
N PHE A 107 -23.00 15.00 9.58
CA PHE A 107 -21.61 15.42 9.44
C PHE A 107 -20.91 15.56 10.78
N ILE A 108 -19.64 15.13 10.84
CA ILE A 108 -18.75 15.33 11.97
C ILE A 108 -17.41 15.91 11.52
N ASN A 109 -16.90 16.88 12.28
CA ASN A 109 -15.65 17.58 11.99
C ASN A 109 -14.56 17.15 12.96
N TYR A 110 -13.54 16.43 12.48
CA TYR A 110 -12.38 16.07 13.27
C TYR A 110 -11.27 17.12 13.12
N GLU A 111 -10.76 17.61 14.24
CA GLU A 111 -9.57 18.46 14.26
C GLU A 111 -8.32 17.58 14.10
N VAL A 112 -7.53 17.83 13.05
CA VAL A 112 -6.25 17.15 12.80
C VAL A 112 -5.14 17.98 13.45
N LEU A 113 -4.50 17.39 14.46
CA LEU A 113 -3.46 18.05 15.25
C LEU A 113 -2.08 17.89 14.62
N GLU A 114 -1.80 16.69 14.10
CA GLU A 114 -0.53 16.37 13.42
C GLU A 114 -0.70 15.13 12.54
N VAL A 115 0.04 15.08 11.42
CA VAL A 115 0.14 13.90 10.56
C VAL A 115 1.59 13.43 10.56
N LEU A 116 1.81 12.20 11.02
CA LEU A 116 3.10 11.53 10.92
C LEU A 116 3.08 10.73 9.62
N GLU A 117 3.75 11.24 8.60
CA GLU A 117 3.74 10.70 7.23
C GLU A 117 4.42 9.33 7.13
N PHE A 118 3.96 8.50 6.20
CA PHE A 118 4.55 7.19 5.97
C PHE A 118 6.06 7.29 5.75
N ASP A 119 6.80 6.41 6.40
CA ASP A 119 8.24 6.29 6.24
C ASP A 119 8.61 4.82 5.99
N ASN A 120 9.57 4.59 5.09
CA ASN A 120 9.95 3.26 4.63
C ASN A 120 10.71 2.44 5.68
N VAL A 121 11.29 3.10 6.68
CA VAL A 121 11.97 2.44 7.80
C VAL A 121 10.92 1.95 8.79
N ARG A 122 10.01 2.83 9.21
CA ARG A 122 8.96 2.49 10.19
C ARG A 122 7.81 1.68 9.60
N LYS A 123 7.52 1.82 8.30
CA LYS A 123 6.43 1.16 7.56
C LYS A 123 5.04 1.35 8.17
N ARG A 124 4.79 2.54 8.73
CA ARG A 124 3.50 2.96 9.33
C ARG A 124 3.20 4.41 8.96
N MET A 125 1.94 4.80 9.09
CA MET A 125 1.46 6.19 9.05
C MET A 125 0.56 6.43 10.26
N SER A 126 0.60 7.64 10.83
CA SER A 126 -0.21 8.00 11.99
C SER A 126 -0.82 9.38 11.88
N VAL A 127 -2.00 9.55 12.47
CA VAL A 127 -2.68 10.85 12.55
C VAL A 127 -3.14 11.09 13.98
N MET A 128 -2.80 12.27 14.52
CA MET A 128 -3.33 12.75 15.78
C MET A 128 -4.60 13.54 15.51
N VAL A 129 -5.73 13.08 16.07
CA VAL A 129 -7.03 13.72 15.90
C VAL A 129 -7.63 14.07 17.26
N ARG A 130 -8.36 15.19 17.33
CA ARG A 130 -9.23 15.48 18.45
C ARG A 130 -10.66 15.13 18.08
N SER A 131 -11.29 14.31 18.92
CA SER A 131 -12.71 14.03 18.79
C SER A 131 -13.53 15.29 19.10
N PRO A 132 -14.44 15.73 18.21
CA PRO A 132 -15.29 16.89 18.47
C PRO A 132 -16.33 16.62 19.56
N THR A 133 -16.70 15.36 19.79
CA THR A 133 -17.73 14.99 20.77
C THR A 133 -17.16 14.88 22.18
N THR A 134 -16.01 14.23 22.34
CA THR A 134 -15.41 13.97 23.66
C THR A 134 -14.25 14.91 24.00
N GLY A 135 -13.72 15.66 23.04
CA GLY A 135 -12.53 16.48 23.20
C GLY A 135 -11.22 15.68 23.39
N LYS A 136 -11.31 14.35 23.44
CA LYS A 136 -10.18 13.45 23.60
C LYS A 136 -9.27 13.52 22.39
N VAL A 137 -7.96 13.44 22.65
CA VAL A 137 -6.95 13.33 21.60
C VAL A 137 -6.60 11.87 21.42
N MET A 138 -6.74 11.39 20.19
CA MET A 138 -6.43 10.02 19.81
C MET A 138 -5.33 10.03 18.76
N LEU A 139 -4.42 9.06 18.85
CA LEU A 139 -3.54 8.68 17.77
C LEU A 139 -4.17 7.52 17.02
N LEU A 140 -4.34 7.64 15.71
CA LEU A 140 -4.75 6.56 14.81
C LEU A 140 -3.54 6.14 14.00
N VAL A 141 -3.24 4.84 13.95
CA VAL A 141 -2.05 4.30 13.31
C VAL A 141 -2.44 3.18 12.35
N LYS A 142 -1.90 3.19 11.13
CA LYS A 142 -1.96 2.06 10.20
C LYS A 142 -0.56 1.69 9.74
N GLY A 143 -0.27 0.40 9.61
CA GLY A 143 1.06 -0.02 9.16
C GLY A 143 1.19 -1.52 8.92
N ALA A 144 2.41 -1.93 8.57
CA ALA A 144 2.73 -3.34 8.39
C ALA A 144 2.68 -4.12 9.71
N ASP A 145 2.37 -5.41 9.61
CA ASP A 145 2.21 -6.35 10.72
C ASP A 145 3.37 -6.33 11.72
N SER A 146 4.60 -6.56 11.26
CA SER A 146 5.77 -6.66 12.14
C SER A 146 6.03 -5.34 12.89
N THR A 147 5.98 -4.21 12.18
CA THR A 147 6.31 -2.89 12.72
C THR A 147 5.23 -2.32 13.63
N MET A 148 3.99 -2.78 13.48
CA MET A 148 2.88 -2.40 14.36
C MET A 148 2.96 -3.16 15.69
N LEU A 149 3.35 -4.44 15.66
CA LEU A 149 3.53 -5.25 16.86
C LEU A 149 4.66 -4.74 17.76
N GLU A 150 5.73 -4.18 17.19
CA GLU A 150 6.85 -3.58 17.93
C GLU A 150 6.45 -2.40 18.82
N VAL A 151 5.42 -1.65 18.44
CA VAL A 151 4.93 -0.48 19.19
C VAL A 151 3.60 -0.74 19.90
N ALA A 152 3.04 -1.94 19.76
CA ALA A 152 1.78 -2.31 20.41
C ALA A 152 1.97 -2.62 21.90
N THR A 153 0.90 -2.54 22.68
CA THR A 153 0.90 -3.03 24.06
C THR A 153 1.07 -4.57 24.07
N PRO A 154 1.78 -5.16 25.06
CA PRO A 154 2.06 -6.60 25.09
C PRO A 154 0.82 -7.50 25.09
N GLU A 155 -0.32 -6.99 25.53
CA GLU A 155 -1.60 -7.70 25.61
C GLU A 155 -2.18 -8.06 24.24
N THR A 156 -1.63 -7.47 23.17
CA THR A 156 -2.26 -7.47 21.86
C THR A 156 -2.03 -8.74 21.03
N ASP A 157 -0.86 -9.39 21.17
CA ASP A 157 -0.54 -10.63 20.43
C ASP A 157 -1.28 -11.86 21.00
N SER A 158 -1.82 -11.76 22.22
CA SER A 158 -2.54 -12.84 22.90
C SER A 158 -3.83 -13.29 22.20
N ASN A 159 -4.35 -12.49 21.26
CA ASN A 159 -5.63 -12.72 20.57
C ASN A 159 -5.52 -13.52 19.26
N GLY A 160 -4.34 -14.05 18.92
CA GLY A 160 -4.15 -14.82 17.67
C GLY A 160 -4.14 -13.97 16.40
N LEU A 161 -3.84 -12.66 16.54
CA LEU A 161 -3.73 -11.72 15.42
C LEU A 161 -2.72 -12.21 14.37
N THR A 162 -1.57 -12.73 14.81
CA THR A 162 -0.53 -13.28 13.92
C THR A 162 -1.08 -14.41 13.04
N THR A 163 -1.86 -15.32 13.63
CA THR A 163 -2.53 -16.41 12.88
C THR A 163 -3.56 -15.88 11.89
N TYR A 164 -4.33 -14.86 12.29
CA TYR A 164 -5.32 -14.23 11.43
C TYR A 164 -4.67 -13.52 10.22
N LEU A 165 -3.60 -12.75 10.46
CA LEU A 165 -2.82 -12.07 9.42
C LEU A 165 -2.20 -13.06 8.44
N LEU A 166 -1.69 -14.18 8.94
CA LEU A 166 -1.20 -15.27 8.09
C LEU A 166 -2.34 -15.86 7.23
N GLY A 167 -3.54 -16.02 7.81
CA GLY A 167 -4.75 -16.45 7.09
C GLY A 167 -5.15 -15.51 5.95
N LEU A 168 -5.00 -14.19 6.12
CA LEU A 168 -5.24 -13.21 5.06
C LEU A 168 -4.13 -13.23 3.99
N ALA A 169 -2.87 -13.28 4.41
CA ALA A 169 -1.72 -13.32 3.49
C ALA A 169 -1.74 -14.57 2.60
N THR A 170 -2.11 -15.73 3.18
CA THR A 170 -2.27 -17.00 2.44
C THR A 170 -3.40 -16.97 1.41
N GLN A 171 -4.39 -16.08 1.57
CA GLN A 171 -5.41 -15.81 0.56
C GLN A 171 -4.96 -14.79 -0.51
N GLY A 172 -3.76 -14.22 -0.36
CA GLY A 172 -3.19 -13.26 -1.33
C GLY A 172 -3.55 -11.82 -1.03
N LEU A 173 -4.17 -11.55 0.12
CA LEU A 173 -4.57 -10.21 0.51
C LEU A 173 -3.36 -9.46 1.09
N ARG A 174 -3.17 -8.21 0.67
CA ARG A 174 -2.22 -7.28 1.30
C ARG A 174 -2.79 -6.85 2.64
N THR A 175 -2.02 -7.09 3.71
CA THR A 175 -2.49 -6.86 5.07
C THR A 175 -1.96 -5.54 5.63
N LEU A 176 -2.84 -4.77 6.28
CA LEU A 176 -2.47 -3.64 7.13
C LEU A 176 -3.09 -3.82 8.50
N VAL A 177 -2.32 -3.52 9.54
CA VAL A 177 -2.77 -3.54 10.94
C VAL A 177 -3.17 -2.12 11.34
N LEU A 178 -4.28 -2.01 12.07
CA LEU A 178 -4.84 -0.75 12.55
C LEU A 178 -4.73 -0.69 14.08
N GLY A 179 -4.20 0.40 14.60
CA GLY A 179 -4.04 0.63 16.03
C GLY A 179 -4.48 2.02 16.45
N VAL A 180 -4.80 2.16 17.73
CA VAL A 180 -5.19 3.42 18.35
C VAL A 180 -4.45 3.63 19.66
N ARG A 181 -4.26 4.90 20.05
CA ARG A 181 -3.75 5.27 21.39
C ARG A 181 -4.49 6.49 21.91
N ASP A 182 -4.94 6.42 23.16
CA ASP A 182 -5.45 7.59 23.88
C ASP A 182 -4.25 8.47 24.32
N LEU A 183 -4.22 9.72 23.84
CA LEU A 183 -3.19 10.70 24.13
C LEU A 183 -3.59 11.68 25.25
N SER A 184 -4.68 11.44 25.96
CA SER A 184 -5.14 12.33 27.05
C SER A 184 -4.11 12.48 28.19
N GLY A 185 -3.29 11.44 28.43
CA GLY A 185 -2.18 11.46 29.40
C GLY A 185 -0.82 11.82 28.80
N PHE A 186 -0.75 12.07 27.49
CA PHE A 186 0.49 12.36 26.77
C PHE A 186 0.81 13.88 26.83
N PRO A 187 2.06 14.29 27.06
CA PRO A 187 2.44 15.70 27.15
C PRO A 187 2.47 16.39 25.76
N LEU A 188 1.30 16.49 25.13
CA LEU A 188 1.14 16.84 23.73
C LEU A 188 1.73 18.21 23.38
N ASP A 189 1.49 19.25 24.18
CA ASP A 189 1.99 20.60 23.87
C ASP A 189 3.52 20.66 23.86
N SER A 190 4.16 20.05 24.87
CA SER A 190 5.61 19.94 24.96
C SER A 190 6.19 19.08 23.84
N TRP A 191 5.51 17.97 23.49
CA TRP A 191 5.90 17.14 22.37
C TRP A 191 5.82 17.90 21.03
N ARG A 192 4.74 18.65 20.78
CA ARG A 192 4.57 19.45 19.55
C ARG A 192 5.61 20.54 19.42
N GLU A 193 5.99 21.19 20.53
CA GLU A 193 7.08 22.18 20.51
C GLU A 193 8.42 21.53 20.12
N ARG A 194 8.75 20.37 20.70
CA ARG A 194 9.96 19.62 20.33
C ARG A 194 9.92 19.14 18.89
N TYR A 195 8.79 18.59 18.45
CA TYR A 195 8.58 18.10 17.09
C TYR A 195 8.69 19.21 16.06
N GLY A 196 8.07 20.38 16.31
CA GLY A 196 8.20 21.55 15.46
C GLY A 196 9.63 22.06 15.36
N LYS A 197 10.40 22.05 16.45
CA LYS A 197 11.83 22.41 16.45
C LYS A 197 12.68 21.43 15.64
N ALA A 198 12.49 20.13 15.85
CA ALA A 198 13.20 19.09 15.10
C ALA A 198 12.88 19.17 13.59
N ARG A 199 11.60 19.38 13.24
CA ARG A 199 11.15 19.57 11.85
C ARG A 199 11.75 20.80 11.21
N ALA A 200 11.78 21.94 11.91
CA ALA A 200 12.38 23.17 11.41
C ALA A 200 13.91 23.08 11.25
N ALA A 201 14.57 22.26 12.08
CA ALA A 201 15.99 22.00 12.00
C ALA A 201 16.38 20.95 10.94
N GLY A 202 15.41 20.17 10.44
CA GLY A 202 15.66 19.03 9.57
C GLY A 202 16.38 17.88 10.28
N ASP A 203 16.23 17.76 11.60
CA ASP A 203 16.88 16.74 12.42
C ASP A 203 16.10 15.43 12.34
N THR A 204 16.51 14.55 11.42
CA THR A 204 15.83 13.28 11.13
C THR A 204 15.85 12.31 12.30
N ASP A 205 16.93 12.31 13.08
CA ASP A 205 17.10 11.39 14.21
C ASP A 205 16.15 11.80 15.34
N ALA A 206 16.13 13.10 15.68
CA ALA A 206 15.20 13.62 16.68
C ALA A 206 13.73 13.44 16.27
N LEU A 207 13.40 13.60 14.97
CA LEU A 207 12.05 13.34 14.46
C LEU A 207 11.64 11.87 14.65
N SER A 208 12.54 10.94 14.33
CA SER A 208 12.29 9.50 14.48
C SER A 208 12.03 9.12 15.94
N GLU A 209 12.84 9.64 16.87
CA GLU A 209 12.65 9.42 18.31
C GLU A 209 11.30 9.98 18.81
N LEU A 210 10.94 11.20 18.40
CA LEU A 210 9.68 11.84 18.78
C LEU A 210 8.45 11.10 18.22
N ILE A 211 8.52 10.61 16.98
CA ILE A 211 7.47 9.80 16.37
C ILE A 211 7.29 8.50 17.16
N SER A 212 8.40 7.82 17.49
CA SER A 212 8.39 6.60 18.30
C SER A 212 7.78 6.83 19.70
N GLU A 213 8.13 7.94 20.35
CA GLU A 213 7.57 8.36 21.65
C GLU A 213 6.03 8.45 21.60
N ALA A 214 5.49 9.02 20.52
CA ALA A 214 4.05 9.18 20.33
C ALA A 214 3.35 7.85 19.98
N GLU A 215 3.99 6.97 19.20
CA GLU A 215 3.41 5.72 18.71
C GLU A 215 3.53 4.54 19.69
N MET A 216 4.40 4.62 20.71
CA MET A 216 4.63 3.52 21.64
C MET A 216 3.43 3.21 22.55
N GLY A 217 3.03 1.95 22.64
CA GLY A 217 1.90 1.53 23.47
C GLY A 217 0.54 1.75 22.80
N ILE A 218 0.47 1.59 21.48
CA ILE A 218 -0.82 1.53 20.76
C ILE A 218 -1.56 0.22 21.08
N THR A 219 -2.88 0.27 21.06
CA THR A 219 -3.74 -0.91 21.12
C THR A 219 -4.17 -1.27 19.69
N ILE A 220 -3.91 -2.49 19.23
CA ILE A 220 -4.39 -2.92 17.91
C ILE A 220 -5.90 -3.15 18.01
N VAL A 221 -6.63 -2.56 17.07
CA VAL A 221 -8.10 -2.65 16.99
C VAL A 221 -8.56 -3.57 15.87
N GLY A 222 -7.69 -3.86 14.89
CA GLY A 222 -8.02 -4.77 13.81
C GLY A 222 -6.95 -4.85 12.74
N ALA A 223 -7.27 -5.59 11.69
CA ALA A 223 -6.48 -5.73 10.49
C ALA A 223 -7.38 -5.70 9.26
N THR A 224 -6.81 -5.30 8.14
CA THR A 224 -7.46 -5.24 6.83
C THR A 224 -6.80 -6.22 5.88
N GLY A 225 -7.54 -6.69 4.88
CA GLY A 225 -7.02 -7.48 3.77
C GLY A 225 -7.50 -6.85 2.48
N ILE A 226 -6.59 -6.30 1.70
CA ILE A 226 -6.87 -5.63 0.43
C ILE A 226 -6.44 -6.58 -0.68
N GLU A 227 -7.36 -6.89 -1.60
CA GLU A 227 -7.03 -7.69 -2.78
C GLU A 227 -6.34 -6.79 -3.81
N ASP A 228 -5.11 -7.16 -4.18
CA ASP A 228 -4.40 -6.53 -5.29
C ASP A 228 -4.87 -7.21 -6.58
N LYS A 229 -5.86 -6.59 -7.23
CA LYS A 229 -6.46 -7.16 -8.45
C LYS A 229 -5.47 -7.07 -9.59
N LEU A 230 -5.33 -8.17 -10.32
CA LEU A 230 -4.64 -8.15 -11.60
C LEU A 230 -5.36 -7.20 -12.57
N GLN A 231 -4.59 -6.52 -13.40
CA GLN A 231 -5.16 -5.75 -14.51
C GLN A 231 -5.93 -6.67 -15.45
N ASP A 232 -6.86 -6.08 -16.20
CA ASP A 232 -7.66 -6.81 -17.18
C ASP A 232 -6.77 -7.59 -18.16
N HIS A 233 -7.18 -8.81 -18.46
CA HIS A 233 -6.53 -9.70 -19.42
C HIS A 233 -5.09 -10.13 -19.09
N VAL A 234 -4.58 -9.85 -17.88
CA VAL A 234 -3.24 -10.30 -17.47
C VAL A 234 -3.09 -11.83 -17.54
N PRO A 235 -4.00 -12.65 -16.98
CA PRO A 235 -3.87 -14.12 -17.06
C PRO A 235 -3.85 -14.67 -18.49
N GLU A 236 -4.67 -14.11 -19.38
CA GLU A 236 -4.75 -14.48 -20.80
C GLU A 236 -3.47 -14.10 -21.55
N THR A 237 -3.01 -12.86 -21.37
CA THR A 237 -1.79 -12.34 -21.97
C THR A 237 -0.58 -13.16 -21.56
N ILE A 238 -0.45 -13.48 -20.26
CA ILE A 238 0.62 -14.32 -19.74
C ILE A 238 0.59 -15.71 -20.38
N SER A 239 -0.60 -16.29 -20.54
CA SER A 239 -0.77 -17.61 -21.14
C SER A 239 -0.31 -17.62 -22.61
N GLU A 240 -0.62 -16.58 -23.38
CA GLU A 240 -0.16 -16.44 -24.77
C GLU A 240 1.35 -16.24 -24.87
N ILE A 241 1.94 -15.39 -24.01
CA ILE A 241 3.39 -15.16 -23.95
C ILE A 241 4.13 -16.46 -23.64
N ARG A 242 3.64 -17.23 -22.65
CA ARG A 242 4.21 -18.55 -22.30
C ARG A 242 4.04 -19.56 -23.44
N ALA A 243 2.90 -19.55 -24.13
CA ALA A 243 2.65 -20.43 -25.29
C ALA A 243 3.59 -20.10 -26.47
N ALA A 244 3.97 -18.84 -26.65
CA ALA A 244 4.99 -18.40 -27.60
C ALA A 244 6.42 -18.82 -27.21
N GLY A 245 6.59 -19.36 -26.01
CA GLY A 245 7.85 -19.92 -25.51
C GLY A 245 8.73 -18.95 -24.73
N VAL A 246 8.19 -17.80 -24.34
CA VAL A 246 8.89 -16.83 -23.49
C VAL A 246 8.81 -17.29 -22.03
N SER A 247 9.97 -17.39 -21.38
CA SER A 247 10.07 -17.62 -19.93
C SER A 247 9.86 -16.31 -19.19
N MET A 248 9.13 -16.33 -18.07
CA MET A 248 8.77 -15.12 -17.33
C MET A 248 9.25 -15.16 -15.89
N TRP A 249 9.85 -14.06 -15.44
CA TRP A 249 10.40 -13.90 -14.11
C TRP A 249 9.72 -12.70 -13.45
N ILE A 250 9.20 -12.87 -12.24
CA ILE A 250 8.60 -11.79 -11.44
C ILE A 250 9.64 -11.31 -10.43
N LEU A 251 9.94 -10.00 -10.40
CA LEU A 251 10.80 -9.39 -9.38
C LEU A 251 9.98 -8.35 -8.59
N THR A 252 9.53 -8.71 -7.39
CA THR A 252 8.62 -7.88 -6.57
C THR A 252 9.20 -7.51 -5.19
N GLY A 253 8.77 -6.37 -4.67
CA GLY A 253 9.01 -5.94 -3.28
C GLY A 253 8.05 -6.57 -2.26
N ASP A 254 7.08 -7.36 -2.72
CA ASP A 254 6.05 -8.00 -1.88
C ASP A 254 6.58 -9.18 -1.06
N LYS A 255 5.75 -9.63 -0.11
CA LYS A 255 5.96 -10.86 0.66
C LYS A 255 5.87 -12.10 -0.23
N VAL A 256 6.50 -13.18 0.22
CA VAL A 256 6.56 -14.45 -0.50
C VAL A 256 5.16 -15.00 -0.76
N GLU A 257 4.27 -14.96 0.24
CA GLU A 257 2.92 -15.49 0.15
C GLU A 257 2.07 -14.73 -0.88
N THR A 258 2.13 -13.39 -0.86
CA THR A 258 1.43 -12.54 -1.83
C THR A 258 1.94 -12.79 -3.25
N ALA A 259 3.26 -12.86 -3.44
CA ALA A 259 3.86 -13.11 -4.74
C ALA A 259 3.49 -14.50 -5.30
N ILE A 260 3.44 -15.53 -4.46
CA ILE A 260 2.97 -16.88 -4.85
C ILE A 260 1.50 -16.83 -5.25
N ASN A 261 0.67 -16.09 -4.51
CA ASN A 261 -0.75 -15.97 -4.82
C ASN A 261 -0.99 -15.21 -6.14
N ILE A 262 -0.27 -14.11 -6.38
CA ILE A 262 -0.24 -13.43 -7.68
C ILE A 262 0.26 -14.38 -8.77
N GLY A 263 1.30 -15.16 -8.50
CA GLY A 263 1.81 -16.17 -9.43
C GLY A 263 0.76 -17.22 -9.82
N ARG A 264 -0.09 -17.63 -8.88
CA ARG A 264 -1.20 -18.57 -9.13
C ARG A 264 -2.36 -17.91 -9.87
N SER A 265 -2.82 -16.73 -9.45
CA SER A 265 -3.94 -16.03 -10.08
C SER A 265 -3.63 -15.58 -11.51
N SER A 266 -2.36 -15.31 -11.80
CA SER A 266 -1.87 -14.90 -13.12
C SER A 266 -1.48 -16.07 -14.05
N ASN A 267 -1.68 -17.33 -13.63
CA ASN A 267 -1.25 -18.54 -14.35
C ASN A 267 0.26 -18.65 -14.61
N LEU A 268 1.08 -17.94 -13.85
CA LEU A 268 2.55 -18.09 -13.86
C LEU A 268 2.99 -19.36 -13.13
N ILE A 269 2.35 -19.65 -12.00
CA ILE A 269 2.45 -20.95 -11.32
C ILE A 269 1.31 -21.81 -11.83
N SER A 270 1.66 -22.86 -12.58
CA SER A 270 0.68 -23.80 -13.10
C SER A 270 -0.13 -24.43 -11.95
N PRO A 271 -1.46 -24.64 -12.09
CA PRO A 271 -2.28 -25.22 -11.01
C PRO A 271 -1.82 -26.59 -10.51
N ASN A 272 -1.23 -27.40 -11.40
CA ASN A 272 -0.64 -28.71 -11.10
C ASN A 272 0.90 -28.66 -11.02
N GLY A 273 1.48 -27.46 -11.03
CA GLY A 273 2.92 -27.25 -11.01
C GLY A 273 3.49 -27.28 -9.60
N GLU A 274 4.74 -27.71 -9.48
CA GLU A 274 5.48 -27.67 -8.22
C GLU A 274 6.18 -26.31 -8.07
N ASN A 275 5.98 -25.65 -6.92
CA ASN A 275 6.67 -24.40 -6.60
C ASN A 275 7.69 -24.66 -5.49
N PHE A 276 8.97 -24.58 -5.84
CA PHE A 276 10.07 -24.69 -4.89
C PHE A 276 10.29 -23.34 -4.22
N VAL A 277 10.48 -23.34 -2.89
CA VAL A 277 10.58 -22.11 -2.11
C VAL A 277 11.90 -22.05 -1.34
N ILE A 278 12.66 -20.97 -1.57
CA ILE A 278 13.90 -20.62 -0.87
C ILE A 278 13.67 -19.30 -0.14
N GLN A 279 13.25 -19.36 1.12
CA GLN A 279 12.78 -18.18 1.85
C GLN A 279 13.40 -17.97 3.24
N ASP A 280 14.28 -18.87 3.68
CA ASP A 280 14.91 -18.74 4.99
C ASP A 280 16.20 -17.90 4.86
N PRO A 281 16.25 -16.69 5.45
CA PRO A 281 17.40 -15.79 5.32
C PRO A 281 18.70 -16.36 5.87
N ASP A 282 18.60 -17.31 6.83
CA ASP A 282 19.75 -17.91 7.50
C ASP A 282 20.27 -19.17 6.76
N MET A 283 19.68 -19.52 5.61
CA MET A 283 20.18 -20.62 4.78
C MET A 283 21.61 -20.35 4.32
N ASN A 284 22.49 -21.31 4.62
CA ASN A 284 23.86 -21.25 4.14
C ASN A 284 23.95 -21.64 2.65
N GLU A 285 25.11 -21.40 2.04
CA GLU A 285 25.35 -21.68 0.62
C GLU A 285 25.08 -23.14 0.24
N LYS A 286 25.41 -24.08 1.13
CA LYS A 286 25.23 -25.51 0.88
C LYS A 286 23.75 -25.90 0.85
N ASP A 287 22.93 -25.38 1.76
CA ASP A 287 21.51 -25.70 1.81
C ASP A 287 20.77 -25.11 0.60
N ILE A 288 21.17 -23.91 0.16
CA ILE A 288 20.67 -23.31 -1.08
C ILE A 288 21.04 -24.19 -2.28
N LEU A 289 22.29 -24.65 -2.34
CA LEU A 289 22.78 -25.50 -3.40
C LEU A 289 22.01 -26.82 -3.49
N GLU A 290 21.78 -27.49 -2.36
CA GLU A 290 21.00 -28.73 -2.30
C GLU A 290 19.58 -28.53 -2.84
N LYS A 291 18.93 -27.40 -2.54
CA LYS A 291 17.62 -27.06 -3.12
C LYS A 291 17.68 -26.83 -4.63
N LEU A 292 18.70 -26.13 -5.13
CA LEU A 292 18.87 -25.91 -6.57
C LEU A 292 19.12 -27.22 -7.33
N GLN A 293 19.88 -28.14 -6.73
CA GLN A 293 20.10 -29.49 -7.26
C GLN A 293 18.80 -30.29 -7.29
N ASP A 294 18.01 -30.26 -6.21
CA ASP A 294 16.71 -30.94 -6.15
C ASP A 294 15.75 -30.46 -7.26
N ILE A 295 15.75 -29.15 -7.56
CA ILE A 295 14.99 -28.59 -8.69
C ILE A 295 15.50 -29.13 -10.03
N SER A 296 16.82 -29.16 -10.21
CA SER A 296 17.45 -29.65 -11.43
C SER A 296 17.12 -31.12 -11.71
N ASP A 297 17.07 -31.94 -10.65
CA ASP A 297 16.82 -33.38 -10.70
C ASP A 297 15.34 -33.72 -10.88
N ARG A 298 14.43 -32.96 -10.23
CA ARG A 298 12.98 -33.18 -10.29
C ARG A 298 12.28 -32.50 -11.46
N GLY A 299 12.94 -31.57 -12.14
CA GLY A 299 12.43 -30.89 -13.33
C GLY A 299 12.34 -31.81 -14.54
N ALA A 300 11.32 -32.68 -14.57
CA ALA A 300 11.08 -33.63 -15.66
C ALA A 300 10.46 -32.97 -16.91
N GLU A 301 9.68 -31.91 -16.74
CA GLU A 301 9.01 -31.16 -17.81
C GLU A 301 9.31 -29.66 -17.66
N PRO A 302 9.98 -29.01 -18.63
CA PRO A 302 10.10 -27.56 -18.64
C PRO A 302 8.69 -26.95 -18.59
N ARG A 303 8.46 -25.97 -17.71
CA ARG A 303 7.21 -25.19 -17.51
C ARG A 303 6.22 -25.64 -16.43
N THR A 304 6.40 -26.81 -15.81
CA THR A 304 5.59 -27.21 -14.64
C THR A 304 6.23 -26.84 -13.32
N VAL A 305 7.52 -26.51 -13.33
CA VAL A 305 8.28 -26.11 -12.14
C VAL A 305 8.35 -24.59 -12.04
N SER A 306 8.10 -24.07 -10.85
CA SER A 306 8.34 -22.66 -10.48
C SER A 306 9.32 -22.58 -9.30
N LEU A 307 10.11 -21.51 -9.25
CA LEU A 307 11.01 -21.23 -8.14
C LEU A 307 10.64 -19.88 -7.52
N THR A 308 10.32 -19.88 -6.24
CA THR A 308 10.14 -18.66 -5.45
C THR A 308 11.34 -18.47 -4.51
N ILE A 309 11.93 -17.27 -4.49
CA ILE A 309 13.11 -16.96 -3.69
C ILE A 309 12.98 -15.61 -2.96
N LEU A 310 13.41 -15.57 -1.70
CA LEU A 310 13.50 -14.33 -0.92
C LEU A 310 14.76 -13.53 -1.29
N GLY A 311 14.66 -12.21 -1.31
CA GLY A 311 15.74 -11.29 -1.64
C GLY A 311 17.01 -11.48 -0.82
N ASP A 312 16.91 -11.89 0.45
CA ASP A 312 18.09 -12.16 1.29
C ASP A 312 18.85 -13.41 0.81
N CYS A 313 18.14 -14.49 0.49
CA CYS A 313 18.75 -15.69 -0.10
C CYS A 313 19.35 -15.39 -1.47
N LEU A 314 18.67 -14.57 -2.29
CA LEU A 314 19.18 -14.12 -3.57
C LEU A 314 20.47 -13.30 -3.41
N ALA A 315 20.58 -12.45 -2.39
CA ALA A 315 21.82 -11.71 -2.10
C ALA A 315 23.00 -12.64 -1.80
N THR A 316 22.77 -13.75 -1.10
CA THR A 316 23.79 -14.80 -0.89
C THR A 316 24.20 -15.46 -2.19
N ILE A 317 23.22 -15.83 -3.05
CA ILE A 317 23.48 -16.41 -4.37
C ILE A 317 24.33 -15.47 -5.24
N LEU A 318 23.97 -14.19 -5.32
CA LEU A 318 24.64 -13.23 -6.20
C LEU A 318 26.11 -12.96 -5.82
N LYS A 319 26.48 -13.19 -4.56
CA LYS A 319 27.87 -13.04 -4.05
C LYS A 319 28.78 -14.23 -4.37
N SER A 320 28.22 -15.42 -4.63
CA SER A 320 28.98 -16.65 -4.87
C SER A 320 28.92 -17.01 -6.36
N ASP A 321 30.08 -17.09 -7.02
CA ASP A 321 30.14 -17.35 -8.47
C ASP A 321 29.51 -18.69 -8.84
N ASP A 322 29.72 -19.74 -8.03
CA ASP A 322 29.17 -21.09 -8.25
C ASP A 322 27.65 -21.12 -8.05
N LEU A 323 27.15 -20.58 -6.94
CA LEU A 323 25.70 -20.52 -6.70
C LEU A 323 24.99 -19.68 -7.75
N ARG A 324 25.60 -18.58 -8.17
CA ARG A 324 25.04 -17.71 -9.20
C ARG A 324 24.91 -18.45 -10.52
N GLU A 325 25.96 -19.14 -10.96
CA GLU A 325 25.91 -19.95 -12.18
C GLU A 325 24.82 -21.03 -12.10
N GLN A 326 24.73 -21.74 -10.98
CA GLN A 326 23.72 -22.79 -10.80
C GLN A 326 22.30 -22.22 -10.74
N PHE A 327 22.07 -21.12 -10.02
CA PHE A 327 20.77 -20.47 -9.92
C PHE A 327 20.25 -20.02 -11.29
N PHE A 328 21.06 -19.31 -12.08
CA PHE A 328 20.64 -18.87 -13.41
C PHE A 328 20.48 -20.05 -14.38
N SER A 329 21.36 -21.05 -14.31
CA SER A 329 21.22 -22.28 -15.10
C SER A 329 19.89 -22.99 -14.82
N VAL A 330 19.56 -23.23 -13.54
CA VAL A 330 18.29 -23.85 -13.13
C VAL A 330 17.10 -22.97 -13.50
N GLY A 331 17.13 -21.68 -13.17
CA GLY A 331 16.04 -20.75 -13.44
C GLY A 331 15.73 -20.61 -14.92
N LEU A 332 16.75 -20.60 -15.79
CA LEU A 332 16.57 -20.44 -17.25
C LEU A 332 16.19 -21.73 -17.97
N THR A 333 16.64 -22.89 -17.48
CA THR A 333 16.49 -24.17 -18.21
C THR A 333 15.47 -25.13 -17.62
N LYS A 334 15.16 -25.02 -16.32
CA LYS A 334 14.27 -25.94 -15.59
C LYS A 334 12.97 -25.28 -15.16
N CYS A 335 13.03 -24.02 -14.75
CA CYS A 335 11.86 -23.30 -14.27
C CYS A 335 11.05 -22.71 -15.45
N GLY A 336 9.73 -22.87 -15.40
CA GLY A 336 8.81 -22.10 -16.25
C GLY A 336 8.67 -20.66 -15.78
N THR A 337 8.82 -20.46 -14.48
CA THR A 337 8.65 -19.18 -13.79
C THR A 337 9.64 -19.09 -12.64
N VAL A 338 10.27 -17.93 -12.47
CA VAL A 338 11.01 -17.57 -11.26
C VAL A 338 10.35 -16.36 -10.62
N ILE A 339 10.14 -16.38 -9.30
CA ILE A 339 9.54 -15.30 -8.53
C ILE A 339 10.54 -14.89 -7.44
N ALA A 340 11.09 -13.68 -7.54
CA ALA A 340 11.95 -13.11 -6.52
C ALA A 340 11.15 -12.09 -5.70
N CYS A 341 11.10 -12.31 -4.39
CA CYS A 341 10.27 -11.55 -3.44
C CYS A 341 11.15 -10.68 -2.55
N ARG A 342 10.62 -9.57 -2.03
CA ARG A 342 11.36 -8.60 -1.20
C ARG A 342 12.68 -8.14 -1.84
N VAL A 343 12.75 -8.04 -3.17
CA VAL A 343 13.96 -7.58 -3.86
C VAL A 343 14.02 -6.06 -3.92
N SER A 344 15.21 -5.52 -3.64
CA SER A 344 15.50 -4.08 -3.80
C SER A 344 15.62 -3.68 -5.29
N PRO A 345 15.46 -2.38 -5.64
CA PRO A 345 15.65 -1.90 -7.01
C PRO A 345 17.00 -2.31 -7.62
N ALA A 346 18.08 -2.26 -6.83
CA ALA A 346 19.41 -2.68 -7.27
C ALA A 346 19.46 -4.17 -7.59
N GLN A 347 18.87 -5.02 -6.73
CA GLN A 347 18.80 -6.46 -6.98
C GLN A 347 17.98 -6.80 -8.23
N LYS A 348 16.92 -6.03 -8.56
CA LYS A 348 16.18 -6.23 -9.80
C LYS A 348 17.09 -6.06 -11.03
N ALA A 349 17.89 -4.99 -11.04
CA ALA A 349 18.86 -4.74 -12.11
C ALA A 349 19.94 -5.82 -12.18
N ASP A 350 20.48 -6.24 -11.03
CA ASP A 350 21.48 -7.32 -10.97
C ASP A 350 20.94 -8.63 -11.57
N VAL A 351 19.70 -9.01 -11.23
CA VAL A 351 19.08 -10.23 -11.77
C VAL A 351 19.02 -10.19 -13.29
N VAL A 352 18.62 -9.07 -13.88
CA VAL A 352 18.57 -8.93 -15.35
C VAL A 352 19.96 -8.98 -15.96
N ALA A 353 20.94 -8.26 -15.40
CA ALA A 353 22.31 -8.26 -15.89
C ALA A 353 22.92 -9.68 -15.90
N TRP A 354 22.71 -10.43 -14.81
CA TRP A 354 23.21 -11.81 -14.72
C TRP A 354 22.41 -12.76 -15.62
N ALA A 355 21.09 -12.62 -15.70
CA ALA A 355 20.27 -13.40 -16.62
C ALA A 355 20.74 -13.22 -18.07
N GLN A 356 21.01 -11.99 -18.52
CA GLN A 356 21.57 -11.71 -19.85
C GLN A 356 22.94 -12.40 -20.05
N LYS A 357 23.81 -12.32 -19.05
CA LYS A 357 25.15 -12.94 -19.12
C LYS A 357 25.07 -14.46 -19.29
N TYR A 358 24.21 -15.12 -18.52
CA TYR A 358 24.05 -16.58 -18.58
C TYR A 358 23.13 -17.05 -19.71
N HIS A 359 22.25 -16.17 -20.23
CA HIS A 359 21.38 -16.41 -21.37
C HIS A 359 21.92 -15.80 -22.67
N SER A 360 23.17 -16.13 -23.01
CA SER A 360 23.94 -15.53 -24.12
C SER A 360 23.30 -15.57 -25.53
N SER A 361 22.19 -16.28 -25.73
CA SER A 361 21.52 -16.43 -27.03
C SER A 361 20.10 -15.88 -27.09
N GLY A 362 19.54 -15.39 -25.99
CA GLY A 362 18.21 -14.80 -25.99
C GLY A 362 18.20 -13.31 -25.67
N THR A 363 17.03 -12.73 -25.87
CA THR A 363 16.77 -11.31 -25.64
C THR A 363 15.99 -11.16 -24.34
N MET A 364 16.45 -10.30 -23.45
CA MET A 364 15.75 -10.01 -22.20
C MET A 364 14.87 -8.78 -22.37
N LEU A 365 13.62 -8.91 -21.94
CA LEU A 365 12.67 -7.80 -21.83
C LEU A 365 12.38 -7.55 -20.36
N ALA A 366 12.43 -6.28 -19.94
CA ALA A 366 12.00 -5.85 -18.61
C ALA A 366 10.81 -4.91 -18.73
N ILE A 367 9.77 -5.17 -17.94
CA ILE A 367 8.55 -4.35 -17.86
C ILE A 367 8.33 -3.89 -16.42
N GLY A 368 7.93 -2.64 -16.23
CA GLY A 368 7.63 -2.06 -14.92
C GLY A 368 6.93 -0.70 -15.03
N ASP A 369 6.34 -0.23 -13.94
CA ASP A 369 5.52 0.99 -13.87
C ASP A 369 6.12 2.08 -12.96
N GLY A 370 7.01 1.70 -12.03
CA GLY A 370 7.54 2.60 -11.02
C GLY A 370 9.04 2.92 -11.13
N ALA A 371 9.47 3.94 -10.38
CA ALA A 371 10.87 4.32 -10.25
C ALA A 371 11.79 3.16 -9.79
N ASN A 372 11.21 2.21 -9.05
CA ASN A 372 11.90 1.02 -8.55
C ASN A 372 12.33 0.06 -9.66
N ASP A 373 11.74 0.17 -10.86
CA ASP A 373 12.00 -0.73 -11.99
C ASP A 373 12.93 -0.14 -13.04
N VAL A 374 13.19 1.18 -12.99
CA VAL A 374 14.05 1.90 -13.95
C VAL A 374 15.40 1.21 -14.13
N GLY A 375 16.05 0.81 -13.04
CA GLY A 375 17.35 0.13 -13.12
C GLY A 375 17.29 -1.18 -13.90
N MET A 376 16.23 -1.96 -13.71
CA MET A 376 15.99 -3.22 -14.41
C MET A 376 15.63 -2.99 -15.89
N ILE A 377 14.76 -2.01 -16.17
CA ILE A 377 14.31 -1.62 -17.51
C ILE A 377 15.49 -1.17 -18.38
N VAL A 378 16.37 -0.33 -17.83
CA VAL A 378 17.56 0.18 -18.53
C VAL A 378 18.62 -0.91 -18.76
N THR A 379 18.66 -1.93 -17.90
CA THR A 379 19.63 -3.04 -18.02
C THR A 379 19.22 -4.04 -19.11
N ALA A 380 17.92 -4.26 -19.32
CA ALA A 380 17.41 -5.21 -20.30
C ALA A 380 17.71 -4.79 -21.76
N ASP A 381 17.66 -5.75 -22.69
CA ASP A 381 17.81 -5.47 -24.12
C ASP A 381 16.62 -4.67 -24.66
N VAL A 382 15.42 -4.93 -24.10
CA VAL A 382 14.19 -4.20 -24.36
C VAL A 382 13.56 -3.78 -23.04
N GLY A 383 13.49 -2.48 -22.80
CA GLY A 383 12.78 -1.90 -21.66
C GLY A 383 11.37 -1.44 -22.04
N VAL A 384 10.37 -1.77 -21.22
CA VAL A 384 8.97 -1.35 -21.39
C VAL A 384 8.47 -0.68 -20.11
N GLY A 385 8.25 0.62 -20.17
CA GLY A 385 7.57 1.37 -19.11
C GLY A 385 6.05 1.29 -19.27
N VAL A 386 5.32 0.99 -18.20
CA VAL A 386 3.87 1.05 -18.16
C VAL A 386 3.43 2.43 -17.72
N ALA A 387 2.61 3.10 -18.53
CA ALA A 387 2.04 4.39 -18.16
C ALA A 387 0.92 4.20 -17.13
N GLY A 388 1.18 4.58 -15.88
CA GLY A 388 0.22 4.48 -14.77
C GLY A 388 -0.19 5.85 -14.20
N ARG A 389 -1.15 5.83 -13.27
CA ARG A 389 -1.56 7.03 -12.50
C ARG A 389 -0.49 7.46 -11.47
N GLU A 390 0.37 6.53 -11.04
CA GLU A 390 1.38 6.73 -9.99
C GLU A 390 2.67 7.42 -10.46
N GLY A 391 2.82 7.64 -11.78
CA GLY A 391 3.96 8.37 -12.35
C GLY A 391 4.37 7.84 -13.73
N ALA A 392 5.21 8.61 -14.43
CA ALA A 392 5.76 8.27 -15.75
C ALA A 392 7.29 8.16 -15.73
N GLN A 393 7.85 7.69 -14.62
CA GLN A 393 9.30 7.65 -14.39
C GLN A 393 9.97 6.39 -14.95
N ALA A 394 9.22 5.29 -15.11
CA ALA A 394 9.69 3.98 -15.57
C ALA A 394 10.04 3.93 -17.06
#